data_AF-A0A2G6FAQ8-F1
#
_entry.id   AF-A0A2G6FAQ8-F1
#
_cell.length_a   1.000
_cell.length_b   1.000
_cell.length_c   1.000
_cell.angle_alpha   90.00
_cell.angle_beta   90.00
_cell.angle_gamma   90.00
#
_symmetry.space_group_name_H-M   'P 1'
#
loop_
_entity.id
_entity.type
_entity.pdbx_description
1 polymer ?
#
loop_
_entity_poly.entity_id
_entity_poly.type
_entity_poly.pdbx_seq_one_letter_code
_entity_poly.pdbx_strand_id
1 'polypeptide(L)'
;MSKNYSFKGISFWHHFLFWAIYFFLNFLRWGSYHSDYLYAFQSNLIGFPIHIALCYFNIYVLMPRLLFKKMYLSYVILIIASIFLMVVVKFNLTYHLLNTNVWPEGPVVTNTMTFDYVVDMMIGELYVITFVTAIKVTMDWLYENKRVNELQKIQLETELLLLRSQISPHFFFNTLNNIYALAVEKSEKTPKLIIKLSELMRYFLYETDESK
;
A
#
# COMPACT_ATOMS: atom_id res chain seq x y z
N MET A 1 -8.87 4.45 -17.64
CA MET A 1 -7.78 4.71 -16.67
C MET A 1 -7.29 3.39 -16.09
N SER A 2 -6.15 2.89 -16.54
CA SER A 2 -5.50 1.72 -15.94
C SER A 2 -4.98 2.13 -14.55
N LYS A 3 -5.59 1.64 -13.47
CA LYS A 3 -4.96 1.70 -12.15
C LYS A 3 -3.72 0.81 -12.22
N ASN A 4 -2.53 1.41 -12.24
CA ASN A 4 -1.29 0.65 -12.09
C ASN A 4 -1.23 0.08 -10.67
N TYR A 5 -1.64 -1.19 -10.52
CA TYR A 5 -1.65 -1.94 -9.25
C TYR A 5 -0.25 -2.40 -8.78
N SER A 6 0.80 -1.81 -9.35
CA SER A 6 2.19 -1.96 -8.91
C SER A 6 2.32 -1.57 -7.43
N PHE A 7 3.20 -2.25 -6.69
CA PHE A 7 3.65 -1.78 -5.38
C PHE A 7 4.36 -0.42 -5.52
N LYS A 8 3.62 0.67 -5.59
CA LYS A 8 4.21 2.01 -5.55
C LYS A 8 4.80 2.23 -4.15
N GLY A 9 6.12 2.31 -4.08
CA GLY A 9 6.86 2.57 -2.83
C GLY A 9 7.59 1.37 -2.22
N ILE A 10 7.38 0.14 -2.70
CA ILE A 10 8.15 -1.03 -2.26
C ILE A 10 9.23 -1.34 -3.30
N SER A 11 10.48 -1.07 -2.95
CA SER A 11 11.63 -1.43 -3.80
C SER A 11 11.80 -2.95 -3.89
N PHE A 12 12.36 -3.42 -5.01
CA PHE A 12 12.78 -4.81 -5.23
C PHE A 12 13.57 -5.39 -4.05
N TRP A 13 14.40 -4.56 -3.38
CA TRP A 13 15.16 -4.96 -2.20
C TRP A 13 14.29 -5.43 -1.03
N HIS A 14 13.12 -4.85 -0.82
CA HIS A 14 12.21 -5.29 0.25
C HIS A 14 11.62 -6.66 -0.05
N HIS A 15 11.30 -6.94 -1.31
CA HIS A 15 10.83 -8.25 -1.74
C HIS A 15 11.92 -9.31 -1.58
N PHE A 16 13.13 -9.01 -2.04
CA PHE A 16 14.28 -9.90 -1.87
C PHE A 16 14.54 -10.18 -0.39
N LEU A 17 14.59 -9.14 0.44
CA LEU A 17 14.83 -9.27 1.88
C LEU A 17 13.72 -10.08 2.56
N PHE A 18 12.45 -9.81 2.24
CA PHE A 18 11.31 -10.55 2.77
C PHE A 18 11.42 -12.06 2.48
N TRP A 19 11.65 -12.43 1.23
CA TRP A 19 11.75 -13.82 0.83
C TRP A 19 13.03 -14.49 1.35
N ALA A 20 14.15 -13.75 1.44
CA ALA A 20 15.40 -14.25 2.03
C ALA A 20 15.24 -14.54 3.53
N ILE A 21 14.58 -13.64 4.28
CA ILE A 21 14.27 -13.85 5.70
C ILE A 21 13.32 -15.04 5.85
N TYR A 22 12.26 -15.11 5.06
CA TYR A 22 11.29 -16.20 5.13
C TYR A 22 11.93 -17.56 4.79
N PHE A 23 12.83 -17.58 3.80
CA PHE A 23 13.62 -18.76 3.43
C PHE A 23 14.53 -19.19 4.56
N PHE A 24 15.29 -18.26 5.12
CA PHE A 24 16.23 -18.55 6.20
C PHE A 24 15.51 -19.04 7.46
N LEU A 25 14.38 -18.43 7.83
CA LEU A 25 13.56 -18.87 8.95
C LEU A 25 12.98 -20.27 8.73
N ASN A 26 12.48 -20.58 7.53
CA ASN A 26 11.99 -21.93 7.24
C ASN A 26 13.11 -22.97 7.21
N PHE A 27 14.25 -22.64 6.63
CA PHE A 27 15.43 -23.49 6.62
C PHE A 27 15.89 -23.83 8.04
N LEU A 28 16.02 -22.82 8.92
CA LEU A 28 16.38 -23.03 10.31
C LEU A 28 15.32 -23.83 11.07
N ARG A 29 14.04 -23.48 10.90
CA ARG A 29 12.93 -24.17 11.57
C ARG A 29 12.92 -25.66 11.22
N TRP A 30 12.95 -26.00 9.94
CA TRP A 30 12.85 -27.39 9.49
C TRP A 30 14.14 -28.17 9.72
N GLY A 31 15.29 -27.56 9.47
CA GLY A 31 16.60 -28.18 9.72
C GLY A 31 16.82 -28.48 11.20
N SER A 32 16.43 -27.56 12.09
CA SER A 32 16.52 -27.77 13.54
C SER A 32 15.55 -28.82 14.05
N TYR A 33 14.33 -28.89 13.50
CA TYR A 33 13.32 -29.83 14.00
C TYR A 33 13.65 -31.29 13.65
N HIS A 34 14.31 -31.53 12.50
CA HIS A 34 14.59 -32.88 12.00
C HIS A 34 16.06 -33.28 12.07
N SER A 35 16.94 -32.37 12.48
CA SER A 35 18.40 -32.53 12.38
C SER A 35 18.90 -32.85 10.97
N ASP A 36 18.08 -32.61 9.94
CA ASP A 36 18.42 -32.80 8.52
C ASP A 36 18.31 -31.46 7.77
N TYR A 37 19.40 -30.70 7.86
CA TYR A 37 19.51 -29.41 7.19
C TYR A 37 19.61 -29.56 5.66
N LEU A 38 20.13 -30.68 5.16
CA LEU A 38 20.31 -30.87 3.72
C LEU A 38 18.96 -31.07 3.05
N TYR A 39 18.10 -31.94 3.60
CA TYR A 39 16.74 -32.10 3.13
C TYR A 39 15.94 -30.79 3.28
N ALA A 40 16.05 -30.11 4.42
CA ALA A 40 15.37 -28.83 4.63
C ALA A 40 15.76 -27.79 3.58
N PHE A 41 17.05 -27.70 3.22
CA PHE A 41 17.51 -26.78 2.17
C PHE A 41 16.95 -27.14 0.80
N GLN A 42 17.05 -28.42 0.41
CA GLN A 42 16.58 -28.89 -0.89
C GLN A 42 15.05 -28.76 -1.05
N SER A 43 14.28 -29.12 -0.02
CA SER A 43 12.83 -28.97 0.00
C SER A 43 12.41 -27.49 -0.12
N ASN A 44 13.13 -26.58 0.57
CA ASN A 44 12.88 -25.15 0.45
C ASN A 44 13.20 -24.62 -0.97
N LEU A 45 14.25 -25.12 -1.63
CA LEU A 45 14.57 -24.72 -3.01
C LEU A 45 13.47 -25.09 -4.01
N ILE A 46 12.72 -26.16 -3.76
CA ILE A 46 11.56 -26.55 -4.57
C ILE A 46 10.33 -25.73 -4.16
N GLY A 47 10.04 -25.64 -2.87
CA GLY A 47 8.82 -25.01 -2.36
C GLY A 47 8.78 -23.50 -2.60
N PHE A 48 9.86 -22.78 -2.28
CA PHE A 48 9.88 -21.32 -2.29
C PHE A 48 9.55 -20.68 -3.64
N PRO A 49 10.14 -21.12 -4.77
CA PRO A 49 9.75 -20.59 -6.08
C PRO A 49 8.24 -20.72 -6.36
N ILE A 50 7.62 -21.81 -5.91
CA ILE A 50 6.18 -22.05 -6.09
C ILE A 50 5.37 -21.10 -5.20
N HIS A 51 5.74 -20.97 -3.92
CA HIS A 51 5.13 -20.01 -2.98
C HIS A 51 5.22 -18.57 -3.50
N ILE A 52 6.39 -18.17 -3.99
CA ILE A 52 6.66 -16.86 -4.56
C ILE A 52 5.77 -16.63 -5.80
N ALA A 53 5.73 -17.59 -6.71
CA ALA A 53 4.94 -17.51 -7.92
C ALA A 53 3.44 -17.35 -7.59
N LEU A 54 2.92 -18.14 -6.65
CA LEU A 54 1.53 -18.08 -6.23
C LEU A 54 1.19 -16.75 -5.56
N CYS A 55 2.05 -16.24 -4.68
CA CYS A 55 1.88 -14.93 -4.04
C CYS A 55 1.83 -13.78 -5.06
N TYR A 56 2.73 -13.77 -6.04
CA TYR A 56 2.73 -12.74 -7.08
C TYR A 56 1.58 -12.91 -8.07
N PHE A 57 1.18 -14.13 -8.38
CA PHE A 57 -0.03 -14.40 -9.16
C PHE A 57 -1.27 -13.85 -8.45
N ASN A 58 -1.39 -14.06 -7.15
CA ASN A 58 -2.46 -13.48 -6.34
C ASN A 58 -2.45 -11.95 -6.41
N ILE A 59 -1.31 -11.31 -6.12
CA ILE A 59 -1.21 -9.84 -6.05
C ILE A 59 -1.41 -9.16 -7.41
N TYR A 60 -0.82 -9.68 -8.48
CA TYR A 60 -0.81 -9.00 -9.77
C TYR A 60 -1.93 -9.44 -10.71
N VAL A 61 -2.52 -10.62 -10.51
CA VAL A 61 -3.56 -11.16 -11.39
C VAL A 61 -4.90 -11.29 -10.67
N LEU A 62 -4.98 -12.04 -9.57
CA LEU A 62 -6.26 -12.32 -8.91
C LEU A 62 -6.84 -11.09 -8.22
N MET A 63 -6.06 -10.37 -7.42
CA MET A 63 -6.53 -9.19 -6.70
C MET A 63 -7.05 -8.10 -7.65
N PRO A 64 -6.33 -7.69 -8.71
CA PRO A 64 -6.79 -6.62 -9.58
C PRO A 64 -7.98 -6.99 -10.45
N ARG A 65 -8.04 -8.25 -10.91
CA ARG A 65 -9.11 -8.69 -11.80
C ARG A 65 -10.39 -9.03 -11.06
N LEU A 66 -10.30 -9.50 -9.81
CA LEU A 66 -11.44 -10.06 -9.08
C LEU A 66 -11.73 -9.32 -7.78
N LEU A 67 -10.74 -9.24 -6.87
CA LEU A 67 -10.94 -8.63 -5.54
C LEU A 67 -11.33 -7.15 -5.65
N PHE A 68 -10.58 -6.36 -6.42
CA PHE A 68 -10.85 -4.93 -6.60
C PHE A 68 -12.09 -4.65 -7.48
N LYS A 69 -12.54 -5.64 -8.26
CA LYS A 69 -13.82 -5.59 -8.99
C LYS A 69 -14.99 -6.13 -8.15
N LYS A 70 -14.78 -6.41 -6.86
CA LYS A 70 -15.78 -6.96 -5.93
C LYS A 70 -16.34 -8.33 -6.33
N MET A 71 -15.63 -9.08 -7.17
CA MET A 71 -15.98 -10.45 -7.58
C MET A 71 -15.47 -11.46 -6.54
N TYR A 72 -15.98 -11.37 -5.30
CA TYR A 72 -15.43 -12.11 -4.16
C TYR A 72 -15.55 -13.62 -4.29
N LEU A 73 -16.69 -14.13 -4.78
CA LEU A 73 -16.89 -15.57 -4.94
C LEU A 73 -15.88 -16.18 -5.93
N SER A 74 -15.73 -15.57 -7.10
CA SER A 74 -14.76 -16.01 -8.11
C SER A 74 -13.32 -15.92 -7.59
N TYR A 75 -13.01 -14.89 -6.78
CA TYR A 75 -11.69 -14.75 -6.16
C TYR A 75 -11.39 -15.90 -5.19
N VAL A 76 -12.33 -16.23 -4.29
CA VAL A 76 -12.16 -17.31 -3.31
C VAL A 76 -12.00 -18.67 -4.01
N ILE A 77 -12.85 -18.95 -5.01
CA ILE A 77 -12.77 -20.20 -5.78
C ILE A 77 -11.40 -20.32 -6.48
N LEU A 78 -10.94 -19.25 -7.13
CA LEU A 78 -9.66 -19.28 -7.85
C LEU A 78 -8.45 -19.34 -6.91
N ILE A 79 -8.51 -18.73 -5.72
CA ILE A 79 -7.46 -18.91 -4.70
C ILE A 79 -7.40 -20.36 -4.25
N ILE A 80 -8.53 -20.96 -3.86
CA ILE A 80 -8.57 -22.36 -3.39
C ILE A 80 -8.04 -23.29 -4.49
N ALA A 81 -8.46 -23.08 -5.74
CA ALA A 81 -7.96 -23.85 -6.88
C ALA A 81 -6.46 -23.66 -7.11
N SER A 82 -5.94 -22.43 -6.96
CA SER A 82 -4.51 -22.14 -7.14
C SER A 82 -3.65 -22.75 -6.02
N ILE A 83 -4.14 -22.73 -4.78
CA ILE A 83 -3.48 -23.40 -3.65
C ILE A 83 -3.50 -24.91 -3.87
N PHE A 84 -4.62 -25.49 -4.27
CA PHE A 84 -4.70 -26.93 -4.56
C PHE A 84 -3.73 -27.33 -5.69
N LEU A 85 -3.67 -26.54 -6.77
CA LEU A 85 -2.71 -26.74 -7.85
C LEU A 85 -1.27 -26.69 -7.35
N MET A 86 -0.95 -25.72 -6.47
CA MET A 86 0.35 -25.64 -5.83
C MET A 86 0.69 -26.91 -5.06
N VAL A 87 -0.24 -27.45 -4.26
CA VAL A 87 -0.01 -28.69 -3.49
C VAL A 87 0.29 -29.85 -4.43
N VAL A 88 -0.46 -29.99 -5.53
CA VAL A 88 -0.22 -31.03 -6.54
C VAL A 88 1.17 -30.87 -7.16
N VAL A 89 1.56 -29.66 -7.56
CA VAL A 89 2.87 -29.40 -8.16
C VAL A 89 4.00 -29.68 -7.18
N LYS A 90 3.88 -29.18 -5.94
CA LYS A 90 4.86 -29.39 -4.87
C LYS A 90 5.03 -30.87 -4.55
N PHE A 91 3.93 -31.61 -4.39
CA PHE A 91 3.96 -33.05 -4.13
C PHE A 91 4.74 -33.80 -5.21
N ASN A 92 4.39 -33.59 -6.49
CA ASN A 92 5.02 -34.29 -7.60
C ASN A 92 6.52 -33.95 -7.72
N LEU A 93 6.89 -32.67 -7.57
CA LEU A 93 8.28 -32.26 -7.63
C LEU A 93 9.10 -32.85 -6.48
N THR A 94 8.60 -32.80 -5.25
CA THR A 94 9.30 -33.39 -4.10
C THR A 94 9.42 -34.91 -4.24
N TYR A 95 8.35 -35.58 -4.68
CA TYR A 95 8.33 -37.04 -4.86
C TYR A 95 9.37 -37.52 -5.87
N HIS A 96 9.48 -36.84 -7.02
CA HIS A 96 10.36 -37.25 -8.10
C HIS A 96 11.81 -36.76 -7.97
N LEU A 97 12.03 -35.59 -7.35
CA LEU A 97 13.36 -34.97 -7.30
C LEU A 97 14.09 -35.18 -5.97
N LEU A 98 13.38 -35.43 -4.87
CA LEU A 98 13.96 -35.49 -3.54
C LEU A 98 13.77 -36.83 -2.85
N ASN A 99 12.52 -37.18 -2.52
CA ASN A 99 12.23 -38.36 -1.70
C ASN A 99 10.78 -38.82 -1.89
N THR A 100 10.56 -40.14 -1.83
CA THR A 100 9.23 -40.75 -1.86
C THR A 100 8.40 -40.39 -0.63
N ASN A 101 9.04 -40.13 0.52
CA ASN A 101 8.38 -39.48 1.65
C ASN A 101 8.45 -37.95 1.48
N VAL A 102 7.36 -37.36 0.98
CA VAL A 102 7.31 -35.92 0.66
C VAL A 102 7.04 -35.03 1.86
N TRP A 103 6.65 -35.63 2.98
CA TRP A 103 6.35 -34.96 4.24
C TRP A 103 6.99 -35.72 5.40
N PRO A 104 8.33 -35.80 5.46
CA PRO A 104 9.04 -36.50 6.53
C PRO A 104 8.79 -35.92 7.91
N GLU A 105 8.39 -34.65 7.98
CA GLU A 105 7.95 -33.98 9.19
C GLU A 105 6.51 -34.32 9.62
N GLY A 106 5.74 -35.00 8.76
CA GLY A 106 4.37 -35.38 9.04
C GLY A 106 4.28 -36.47 10.11
N PRO A 107 3.10 -36.65 10.73
CA PRO A 107 2.88 -37.72 11.71
C PRO A 107 3.01 -39.12 11.11
N VAL A 108 2.95 -39.23 9.78
CA VAL A 108 3.01 -40.48 9.02
C VAL A 108 3.86 -40.31 7.77
N VAL A 109 4.50 -41.41 7.35
CA VAL A 109 5.22 -41.46 6.07
C VAL A 109 4.24 -41.19 4.95
N THR A 110 4.48 -40.11 4.20
CA THR A 110 3.56 -39.61 3.19
C THR A 110 4.15 -39.82 1.80
N ASN A 111 3.68 -40.86 1.13
CA ASN A 111 4.08 -41.22 -0.25
C ASN A 111 2.93 -41.10 -1.26
N THR A 112 1.75 -40.68 -0.81
CA THR A 112 0.56 -40.43 -1.62
C THR A 112 -0.09 -39.13 -1.15
N MET A 113 -0.91 -38.50 -2.00
CA MET A 113 -1.67 -37.29 -1.64
C MET A 113 -2.87 -37.67 -0.75
N THR A 114 -2.60 -37.95 0.52
CA THR A 114 -3.65 -38.18 1.52
C THR A 114 -4.41 -36.89 1.80
N PHE A 115 -5.64 -37.02 2.28
CA PHE A 115 -6.48 -35.87 2.62
C PHE A 115 -5.81 -34.97 3.68
N ASP A 116 -5.25 -35.58 4.73
CA ASP A 116 -4.59 -34.84 5.81
C ASP A 116 -3.38 -34.04 5.32
N TYR A 117 -2.55 -34.64 4.45
CA TYR A 117 -1.42 -33.94 3.83
C TYR A 117 -1.89 -32.74 2.99
N VAL A 118 -2.92 -32.94 2.15
CA VAL A 118 -3.45 -31.87 1.31
C VAL A 118 -3.99 -30.73 2.18
N VAL A 119 -4.77 -31.05 3.21
CA VAL A 119 -5.33 -30.04 4.11
C VAL A 119 -4.25 -29.27 4.84
N ASP A 120 -3.24 -29.94 5.40
CA ASP A 120 -2.14 -29.28 6.13
C ASP A 120 -1.34 -28.33 5.23
N MET A 121 -0.99 -28.80 4.03
CA MET A 121 -0.27 -27.98 3.04
C MET A 121 -1.11 -26.78 2.57
N MET A 122 -2.42 -26.97 2.35
CA MET A 122 -3.32 -25.90 1.96
C MET A 122 -3.47 -24.85 3.08
N ILE A 123 -3.59 -25.27 4.34
CA ILE A 123 -3.67 -24.36 5.50
C ILE A 123 -2.35 -23.59 5.65
N GLY A 124 -1.20 -24.26 5.53
CA GLY A 124 0.10 -23.62 5.56
C GLY A 124 0.23 -22.52 4.50
N GLU A 125 -0.21 -22.80 3.27
CA GLU A 125 -0.18 -21.81 2.19
C GLU A 125 -1.18 -20.68 2.38
N LEU A 126 -2.35 -20.98 2.94
CA LEU A 126 -3.37 -19.97 3.23
C LEU A 126 -2.83 -18.91 4.20
N TYR A 127 -2.03 -19.29 5.20
CA TYR A 127 -1.37 -18.33 6.09
C TYR A 127 -0.43 -17.39 5.33
N VAL A 128 0.39 -17.93 4.42
CA VAL A 128 1.35 -17.13 3.63
C VAL A 128 0.61 -16.16 2.71
N ILE A 129 -0.37 -16.63 1.94
CA ILE A 129 -1.16 -15.79 1.03
C ILE A 129 -1.92 -14.72 1.82
N THR A 130 -2.53 -15.07 2.94
CA THR A 130 -3.28 -14.11 3.77
C THR A 130 -2.36 -13.02 4.30
N PHE A 131 -1.17 -13.39 4.79
CA PHE A 131 -0.19 -12.45 5.30
C PHE A 131 0.32 -11.48 4.20
N VAL A 132 0.70 -12.02 3.03
CA VAL A 132 1.14 -11.23 1.89
C VAL A 132 0.02 -10.31 1.37
N THR A 133 -1.22 -10.81 1.32
CA THR A 133 -2.40 -10.03 0.93
C THR A 133 -2.68 -8.90 1.91
N ALA A 134 -2.59 -9.16 3.22
CA ALA A 134 -2.75 -8.15 4.26
C ALA A 134 -1.72 -7.03 4.11
N ILE A 135 -0.44 -7.37 3.94
CA ILE A 135 0.62 -6.37 3.68
C ILE A 135 0.30 -5.54 2.44
N LYS A 136 -0.10 -6.17 1.33
CA LYS A 136 -0.44 -5.47 0.08
C LYS A 136 -1.60 -4.50 0.29
N VAL A 137 -2.69 -4.96 0.93
CA VAL A 137 -3.87 -4.13 1.20
C VAL A 137 -3.52 -2.96 2.12
N THR A 138 -2.77 -3.19 3.19
CA THR A 138 -2.33 -2.12 4.11
C THR A 138 -1.45 -1.09 3.40
N MET A 139 -0.50 -1.53 2.56
CA MET A 139 0.37 -0.62 1.82
C MET A 139 -0.41 0.21 0.79
N ASP A 140 -1.33 -0.42 0.04
CA ASP A 140 -2.18 0.29 -0.91
C ASP A 140 -3.08 1.31 -0.20
N TRP A 141 -3.61 0.98 0.98
CA TRP A 141 -4.40 1.90 1.80
C TRP A 141 -3.58 3.07 2.33
N LEU A 142 -2.37 2.83 2.84
CA LEU A 142 -1.46 3.89 3.30
C LEU A 142 -1.07 4.85 2.16
N TYR A 143 -0.80 4.30 0.97
CA TYR A 143 -0.45 5.10 -0.20
C TYR A 143 -1.63 5.97 -0.67
N GLU A 144 -2.82 5.39 -0.76
CA GLU A 144 -4.02 6.14 -1.18
C GLU A 144 -4.40 7.21 -0.15
N ASN A 145 -4.28 6.93 1.15
CA ASN A 145 -4.52 7.94 2.19
C ASN A 145 -3.55 9.11 2.10
N LYS A 146 -2.25 8.86 1.90
CA LYS A 146 -1.26 9.93 1.70
C LYS A 146 -1.63 10.79 0.49
N ARG A 147 -2.00 10.15 -0.62
CA ARG A 147 -2.43 10.83 -1.83
C ARG A 147 -3.68 11.67 -1.63
N VAL A 148 -4.67 11.15 -0.91
CA VAL A 148 -5.90 11.90 -0.57
C VAL A 148 -5.58 13.12 0.30
N ASN A 149 -4.72 12.97 1.31
CA ASN A 149 -4.29 14.08 2.16
C ASN A 149 -3.53 15.16 1.38
N GLU A 150 -2.65 14.77 0.46
CA GLU A 150 -1.94 15.71 -0.43
C GLU A 150 -2.92 16.47 -1.33
N LEU A 151 -3.89 15.77 -1.92
CA LEU A 151 -4.92 16.40 -2.75
C LEU A 151 -5.81 17.36 -1.94
N GLN A 152 -6.17 17.00 -0.71
CA GLN A 152 -6.90 17.89 0.20
C GLN A 152 -6.09 19.15 0.51
N LYS A 153 -4.80 19.02 0.81
CA LYS A 153 -3.92 20.16 1.06
C LYS A 153 -3.89 21.13 -0.13
N ILE A 154 -3.68 20.60 -1.35
CA ILE A 154 -3.69 21.38 -2.58
C ILE A 154 -5.04 22.06 -2.81
N GLN A 155 -6.15 21.37 -2.51
CA GLN A 155 -7.50 21.93 -2.62
C GLN A 155 -7.69 23.12 -1.68
N LEU A 156 -7.31 22.99 -0.40
CA LEU A 156 -7.40 24.08 0.58
C LEU A 156 -6.53 25.29 0.17
N GLU A 157 -5.30 25.05 -0.28
CA GLU A 157 -4.42 26.11 -0.78
C GLU A 157 -5.05 26.85 -1.98
N THR A 158 -5.66 26.11 -2.89
CA THR A 158 -6.34 26.68 -4.07
C THR A 158 -7.58 27.49 -3.67
N GLU A 159 -8.38 27.00 -2.72
CA GLU A 159 -9.57 27.71 -2.21
C GLU A 159 -9.17 29.00 -1.49
N LEU A 160 -8.10 28.98 -0.68
CA LEU A 160 -7.56 30.18 -0.05
C LEU A 160 -7.09 31.21 -1.09
N LEU A 161 -6.38 30.78 -2.14
CA LEU A 161 -5.97 31.66 -3.23
C LEU A 161 -7.17 32.26 -3.97
N LEU A 162 -8.22 31.46 -4.21
CA LEU A 162 -9.44 31.93 -4.85
C LEU A 162 -10.18 32.96 -3.98
N LEU A 163 -10.35 32.68 -2.68
CA LEU A 163 -10.96 33.62 -1.73
C LEU A 163 -10.17 34.94 -1.66
N ARG A 164 -8.83 34.88 -1.68
CA ARG A 164 -7.98 36.08 -1.74
C ARG A 164 -8.20 36.86 -3.04
N SER A 165 -8.28 36.18 -4.18
CA SER A 165 -8.52 36.83 -5.47
C SER A 165 -9.87 37.53 -5.58
N GLN A 166 -10.85 37.14 -4.75
CA GLN A 166 -12.17 37.78 -4.70
C GLN A 166 -12.17 39.13 -3.97
N ILE A 167 -11.12 39.48 -3.22
CA ILE A 167 -10.97 40.86 -2.72
C ILE A 167 -10.66 41.76 -3.91
N SER A 168 -11.72 42.32 -4.46
CA SER A 168 -11.63 43.11 -5.68
C SER A 168 -10.72 44.32 -5.49
N PRO A 169 -9.89 44.67 -6.50
CA PRO A 169 -9.23 45.98 -6.57
C PRO A 169 -10.23 47.14 -6.37
N HIS A 170 -11.50 46.91 -6.71
CA HIS A 170 -12.59 47.86 -6.48
C HIS A 170 -12.86 48.14 -5.00
N PHE A 171 -12.76 47.15 -4.10
CA PHE A 171 -12.84 47.41 -2.65
C PHE A 171 -11.73 48.35 -2.19
N PHE A 172 -10.53 48.17 -2.75
CA PHE A 172 -9.39 49.06 -2.52
C PHE A 172 -9.66 50.48 -3.00
N PHE A 173 -10.10 50.64 -4.25
CA PHE A 173 -10.43 51.96 -4.80
C PHE A 173 -11.56 52.64 -4.03
N ASN A 174 -12.60 51.91 -3.62
CA ASN A 174 -13.69 52.47 -2.82
C ASN A 174 -13.24 52.93 -1.44
N THR A 175 -12.34 52.18 -0.81
CA THR A 175 -11.80 52.55 0.51
C THR A 175 -10.88 53.75 0.40
N LEU A 176 -10.04 53.83 -0.64
CA LEU A 176 -9.21 54.99 -0.95
C LEU A 176 -10.05 56.24 -1.24
N ASN A 177 -11.12 56.12 -2.04
CA ASN A 177 -12.02 57.22 -2.34
C ASN A 177 -12.73 57.76 -1.08
N ASN A 178 -13.17 56.87 -0.18
CA ASN A 178 -13.75 57.27 1.10
C ASN A 178 -12.73 57.97 2.01
N ILE A 179 -11.49 57.47 2.06
CA ILE A 179 -10.41 58.13 2.80
C ILE A 179 -10.12 59.51 2.22
N TYR A 180 -10.10 59.65 0.89
CA TYR A 180 -9.92 60.92 0.22
C TYR A 180 -11.04 61.92 0.56
N ALA A 181 -12.31 61.49 0.52
CA ALA A 181 -13.43 62.33 0.92
C ALA A 181 -13.30 62.82 2.38
N LEU A 182 -12.97 61.91 3.31
CA LEU A 182 -12.75 62.26 4.72
C LEU A 182 -11.55 63.19 4.92
N ALA A 183 -10.50 63.05 4.10
CA ALA A 183 -9.34 63.94 4.13
C ALA A 183 -9.70 65.36 3.66
N VAL A 184 -10.49 65.48 2.59
CA VAL A 184 -11.02 66.76 2.09
C VAL A 184 -11.89 67.43 3.14
N GLU A 185 -12.72 66.66 3.85
CA GLU A 185 -13.55 67.14 4.96
C GLU A 185 -12.76 67.42 6.25
N LYS A 186 -11.44 67.20 6.27
CA LYS A 186 -10.57 67.31 7.46
C LYS A 186 -11.08 66.50 8.65
N SER A 187 -11.68 65.34 8.38
CA SER A 187 -12.20 64.47 9.42
C SER A 187 -11.06 63.91 10.29
N GLU A 188 -11.19 64.00 11.60
CA GLU A 188 -10.26 63.38 12.56
C GLU A 188 -10.19 61.85 12.44
N LYS A 189 -11.14 61.22 11.73
CA LYS A 189 -11.16 59.77 11.49
C LYS A 189 -10.18 59.31 10.40
N THR A 190 -9.72 60.22 9.54
CA THR A 190 -8.88 59.93 8.38
C THR A 190 -7.60 59.17 8.72
N PRO A 191 -6.78 59.59 9.72
CA PRO A 191 -5.52 58.90 10.03
C PRO A 191 -5.75 57.45 10.49
N LYS A 192 -6.81 57.20 11.26
CA LYS A 192 -7.14 55.87 11.78
C LYS A 192 -7.58 54.92 10.66
N LEU A 193 -8.30 55.42 9.65
CA LEU A 193 -8.71 54.64 8.48
C LEU A 193 -7.53 54.30 7.56
N ILE A 194 -6.57 55.22 7.40
CA ILE A 194 -5.33 54.97 6.66
C ILE A 194 -4.52 53.84 7.32
N ILE A 195 -4.36 53.90 8.65
CA ILE A 195 -3.64 52.84 9.40
C ILE A 195 -4.33 51.49 9.22
N LYS A 196 -5.66 51.41 9.40
CA LYS A 196 -6.42 50.16 9.19
C LYS A 196 -6.30 49.60 7.78
N LEU A 197 -6.35 50.46 6.75
CA LEU A 197 -6.15 50.04 5.38
C LEU A 197 -4.72 49.51 5.16
N SER A 198 -3.71 50.18 5.72
CA SER A 198 -2.32 49.74 5.64
C SER A 198 -2.06 48.41 6.35
N GLU A 199 -2.68 48.16 7.50
CA GLU A 199 -2.61 46.88 8.22
C GLU A 199 -3.24 45.76 7.39
N LEU A 200 -4.42 46.03 6.81
CA LEU A 200 -5.12 45.09 5.92
C LEU A 200 -4.29 44.78 4.66
N MET A 201 -3.67 45.79 4.03
CA MET A 201 -2.74 45.59 2.90
C MET A 201 -1.53 44.75 3.29
N ARG A 202 -0.94 45.04 4.46
CA ARG A 202 0.25 44.34 4.94
C ARG A 202 -0.05 42.87 5.20
N TYR A 203 -1.20 42.56 5.78
CA TYR A 203 -1.68 41.20 5.97
C TYR A 203 -1.84 40.46 4.64
N PHE A 204 -2.40 41.10 3.61
CA PHE A 204 -2.55 40.48 2.28
C PHE A 204 -1.24 40.31 1.52
N LEU A 205 -0.25 41.19 1.71
CA LEU A 205 0.99 41.21 0.93
C LEU A 205 2.14 40.45 1.58
N TYR A 206 2.25 40.41 2.92
CA TYR A 206 3.47 39.96 3.61
C TYR A 206 3.27 38.76 4.53
N GLU A 207 2.18 38.70 5.30
CA GLU A 207 1.97 37.60 6.26
C GLU A 207 1.70 36.23 5.61
N THR A 208 1.81 36.13 4.28
CA THR A 208 1.55 34.89 3.55
C THR A 208 2.64 34.49 2.55
N ASP A 209 3.70 35.30 2.40
CA ASP A 209 4.92 34.88 1.68
C ASP A 209 5.94 34.22 2.63
N GLU A 210 5.78 34.38 3.95
CA GLU A 210 6.66 33.80 4.98
C GLU A 210 6.37 32.32 5.31
N SER A 211 5.42 31.65 4.63
CA SER A 211 5.13 30.22 4.85
C SER A 211 5.80 29.29 3.83
N LYS A 212 6.92 29.70 3.23
CA LYS A 212 7.75 28.82 2.38
C LYS A 212 8.73 27.98 3.19
#